data_AF-A0A426TZ69-F1
#
_entry.id   AF-A0A426TZ69-F1
#
_cell.length_a   1.000
_cell.length_b   1.000
_cell.length_c   1.000
_cell.angle_alpha   90.00
_cell.angle_beta   90.00
_cell.angle_gamma   90.00
#
_symmetry.space_group_name_H-M   'P 1'
#
loop_
_entity.id
_entity.type
_entity.pdbx_description
1 polymer ?
#
loop_
_entity_poly.entity_id
_entity_poly.type
_entity_poly.pdbx_seq_one_letter_code
_entity_poly.pdbx_strand_id
1 'polypeptide(L)'
;MREKSFTGVVCVLPALLAALLTGCTHPAAGGEDPGAAATVSVSPSASRVSGFGAVFLAVDECSSFGKASFTEVPCTGERAAARVVARHDGTTADGPPCPATTDFVLHISAQSRVSDEDGDGAVPQGYACMRNLQPPHPGDPGGGGGPRTIVGDCVYGSGSGQVRETACDGTGGRRPQYKVVKAVAARDRCPLSTALYVQLGGSLPVGCARPL
;
A
#
# COMPACT_ATOMS: atom_id res chain seq x y z
N MET A 1 30.80 -39.46 -15.99
CA MET A 1 31.87 -38.72 -16.69
C MET A 1 31.96 -37.35 -16.02
N ARG A 2 33.11 -36.96 -15.44
CA ARG A 2 34.24 -36.23 -16.08
C ARG A 2 33.76 -34.93 -16.74
N GLU A 3 34.38 -33.75 -16.60
CA GLU A 3 35.51 -33.17 -15.83
C GLU A 3 35.21 -31.63 -15.78
N LYS A 4 35.78 -30.71 -14.97
CA LYS A 4 37.04 -30.62 -14.20
C LYS A 4 36.92 -29.55 -13.08
N SER A 5 37.95 -29.45 -12.22
CA SER A 5 38.26 -28.26 -11.38
C SER A 5 39.58 -27.64 -11.83
N PHE A 6 39.83 -26.34 -11.61
CA PHE A 6 41.16 -25.68 -11.41
C PHE A 6 40.88 -24.25 -10.86
N THR A 7 41.37 -23.84 -9.69
CA THR A 7 42.68 -23.17 -9.42
C THR A 7 42.87 -21.91 -10.29
N GLY A 8 43.06 -20.68 -9.78
CA GLY A 8 43.51 -20.20 -8.47
C GLY A 8 44.86 -19.47 -8.60
N VAL A 9 44.91 -18.14 -8.47
CA VAL A 9 46.16 -17.33 -8.40
C VAL A 9 45.93 -16.10 -7.51
N VAL A 10 46.93 -15.80 -6.67
CA VAL A 10 47.09 -14.58 -5.87
C VAL A 10 48.15 -13.70 -6.53
N CYS A 11 47.98 -12.37 -6.57
CA CYS A 11 49.09 -11.41 -6.37
C CYS A 11 48.69 -9.92 -6.32
N VAL A 12 49.01 -9.28 -5.19
CA VAL A 12 49.79 -8.03 -5.07
C VAL A 12 49.24 -6.71 -5.68
N LEU A 13 48.69 -5.87 -4.78
CA LEU A 13 48.71 -4.39 -4.77
C LEU A 13 50.17 -3.86 -4.79
N PRO A 14 50.50 -2.63 -5.28
CA PRO A 14 49.97 -1.40 -4.64
C PRO A 14 49.91 -0.07 -5.45
N ALA A 15 49.26 0.91 -4.79
CA ALA A 15 49.54 2.36 -4.77
C ALA A 15 49.46 3.22 -6.05
N LEU A 16 48.61 4.26 -5.99
CA LEU A 16 49.08 5.66 -5.90
C LEU A 16 47.96 6.62 -5.42
N LEU A 17 48.34 7.59 -4.60
CA LEU A 17 47.47 8.65 -4.07
C LEU A 17 47.29 9.78 -5.10
N ALA A 18 46.12 10.44 -5.09
CA ALA A 18 46.03 11.89 -5.26
C ALA A 18 44.67 12.40 -4.74
N ALA A 19 44.67 13.01 -3.55
CA ALA A 19 43.54 13.83 -3.10
C ALA A 19 43.75 15.26 -3.58
N LEU A 20 42.77 15.83 -4.29
CA LEU A 20 42.73 17.26 -4.61
C LEU A 20 41.35 17.82 -4.27
N LEU A 21 41.30 18.51 -3.14
CA LEU A 21 40.19 19.38 -2.74
C LEU A 21 40.17 20.61 -3.65
N THR A 22 39.22 20.69 -4.58
CA THR A 22 38.95 21.92 -5.35
C THR A 22 37.78 22.67 -4.74
N GLY A 23 38.09 23.61 -3.84
CA GLY A 23 37.13 24.60 -3.38
C GLY A 23 36.94 25.69 -4.44
N CYS A 24 35.69 25.96 -4.83
CA CYS A 24 35.35 27.08 -5.71
C CYS A 24 35.05 28.33 -4.88
N THR A 25 36.05 29.19 -4.71
CA THR A 25 35.86 30.56 -4.21
C THR A 25 35.22 31.43 -5.30
N HIS A 26 34.09 32.07 -4.99
CA HIS A 26 33.44 33.06 -5.87
C HIS A 26 33.54 34.45 -5.21
N PRO A 27 34.24 35.43 -5.82
CA PRO A 27 34.39 36.76 -5.24
C PRO A 27 33.51 37.83 -5.89
N ALA A 28 33.15 38.83 -5.08
CA ALA A 28 32.58 40.14 -5.44
C ALA A 28 31.14 40.16 -6.02
N ALA A 29 30.35 41.22 -5.84
CA ALA A 29 30.62 42.52 -5.22
C ALA A 29 29.46 42.98 -4.31
N GLY A 30 29.75 43.84 -3.34
CA GLY A 30 28.73 44.60 -2.62
C GLY A 30 28.30 45.85 -3.38
N GLY A 31 27.07 46.30 -3.17
CA GLY A 31 26.50 47.50 -3.75
C GLY A 31 25.10 47.76 -3.22
N GLU A 32 24.99 48.63 -2.21
CA GLU A 32 23.73 49.15 -1.69
C GLU A 32 23.33 50.40 -2.48
N ASP A 33 22.08 50.47 -2.95
CA ASP A 33 21.20 51.63 -2.73
C ASP A 33 19.73 51.27 -3.08
N PRO A 34 18.71 51.96 -2.51
CA PRO A 34 17.32 51.53 -2.58
C PRO A 34 16.53 52.13 -3.75
N GLY A 35 15.61 51.35 -4.33
CA GLY A 35 14.70 51.83 -5.37
C GLY A 35 13.40 51.02 -5.38
N ALA A 36 12.29 51.66 -5.00
CA ALA A 36 11.00 50.99 -4.87
C ALA A 36 10.36 50.64 -6.23
N ALA A 37 10.00 49.38 -6.42
CA ALA A 37 8.96 48.96 -7.35
C ALA A 37 8.17 47.81 -6.72
N ALA A 38 6.97 48.10 -6.22
CA ALA A 38 6.10 47.11 -5.61
C ALA A 38 5.45 46.22 -6.67
N THR A 39 6.20 45.24 -7.18
CA THR A 39 5.59 44.09 -7.84
C THR A 39 4.90 43.24 -6.78
N VAL A 40 3.60 43.01 -6.97
CA VAL A 40 2.86 42.01 -6.18
C VAL A 40 3.34 40.64 -6.62
N SER A 41 4.46 40.22 -6.06
CA SER A 41 4.87 38.82 -6.03
C SER A 41 3.79 38.07 -5.26
N VAL A 42 2.79 37.57 -5.99
CA VAL A 42 2.01 36.43 -5.55
C VAL A 42 3.04 35.34 -5.32
N SER A 43 3.43 35.14 -4.06
CA SER A 43 4.29 34.03 -3.67
C SER A 43 3.65 32.78 -4.27
N PRO A 44 4.32 32.04 -5.17
CA PRO A 44 3.85 30.71 -5.51
C PRO A 44 3.81 29.98 -4.17
N SER A 45 2.59 29.65 -3.72
CA SER A 45 2.34 29.09 -2.39
C SER A 45 3.38 28.02 -2.14
N ALA A 46 4.34 28.30 -1.25
CA ALA A 46 5.60 27.56 -1.18
C ALA A 46 5.24 26.08 -1.19
N SER A 47 5.62 25.39 -2.27
CA SER A 47 5.17 24.02 -2.53
C SER A 47 5.36 23.25 -1.24
N ARG A 48 4.25 22.85 -0.60
CA ARG A 48 4.35 22.07 0.63
C ARG A 48 5.14 20.85 0.24
N VAL A 49 6.41 20.80 0.65
CA VAL A 49 7.23 19.61 0.58
C VAL A 49 6.47 18.62 1.43
N SER A 50 5.72 17.74 0.76
CA SER A 50 4.63 17.00 1.38
C SER A 50 5.30 16.02 2.34
N GLY A 51 5.22 16.35 3.62
CA GLY A 51 6.23 15.96 4.62
C GLY A 51 5.66 15.14 5.76
N PHE A 52 4.60 14.39 5.46
CA PHE A 52 3.94 13.40 6.33
C PHE A 52 3.18 14.01 7.51
N GLY A 53 2.00 13.45 7.79
CA GLY A 53 1.16 13.90 8.89
C GLY A 53 1.74 13.52 10.26
N ALA A 54 1.17 14.08 11.33
CA ALA A 54 1.48 13.64 12.70
C ALA A 54 1.12 12.15 12.95
N VAL A 55 0.39 11.51 12.04
CA VAL A 55 0.12 10.07 12.02
C VAL A 55 0.64 9.51 10.70
N PHE A 56 1.60 8.59 10.79
CA PHE A 56 2.10 7.84 9.63
C PHE A 56 0.97 7.05 8.96
N LEU A 57 0.84 7.23 7.64
CA LEU A 57 -0.26 6.71 6.81
C LEU A 57 -1.63 7.05 7.40
N ALA A 58 -1.85 8.35 7.64
CA ALA A 58 -3.17 8.92 7.88
C ALA A 58 -4.13 8.68 6.69
N VAL A 59 -5.44 8.87 6.91
CA VAL A 59 -6.44 8.78 5.83
C VAL A 59 -6.11 9.79 4.72
N ASP A 60 -6.28 9.37 3.48
CA ASP A 60 -5.92 10.06 2.23
C ASP A 60 -4.42 10.28 1.95
N GLU A 61 -3.51 9.89 2.85
CA GLU A 61 -2.07 9.83 2.53
C GLU A 61 -1.73 8.61 1.65
N CYS A 62 -0.62 8.69 0.92
CA CYS A 62 -0.20 7.65 -0.03
C CYS A 62 1.08 6.92 0.37
N SER A 63 1.18 5.64 0.00
CA SER A 63 2.37 4.82 0.18
C SER A 63 3.04 4.47 -1.15
N SER A 64 4.35 4.20 -1.10
CA SER A 64 5.11 3.66 -2.22
C SER A 64 4.76 2.20 -2.53
N PHE A 65 5.16 1.71 -3.71
CA PHE A 65 5.13 0.28 -4.03
C PHE A 65 6.11 -0.50 -3.13
N GLY A 66 5.70 -1.69 -2.68
CA GLY A 66 6.53 -2.58 -1.87
C GLY A 66 5.80 -3.83 -1.42
N LYS A 67 6.55 -4.83 -0.94
CA LYS A 67 6.03 -5.99 -0.17
C LYS A 67 6.69 -6.15 1.20
N ALA A 68 7.78 -5.42 1.45
CA ALA A 68 8.63 -5.56 2.63
C ALA A 68 8.85 -4.22 3.37
N SER A 69 8.74 -3.10 2.66
CA SER A 69 8.74 -1.75 3.23
C SER A 69 7.73 -0.89 2.47
N PHE A 70 7.06 -0.01 3.21
CA PHE A 70 6.11 0.96 2.69
C PHE A 70 6.53 2.32 3.22
N THR A 71 6.88 3.24 2.33
CA THR A 71 7.23 4.61 2.69
C THR A 71 6.04 5.48 2.32
N GLU A 72 5.66 6.40 3.20
CA GLU A 72 4.71 7.45 2.86
C GLU A 72 5.33 8.34 1.75
N VAL A 73 4.52 8.78 0.78
CA VAL A 73 4.95 9.57 -0.37
C VAL A 73 3.83 10.51 -0.81
N PRO A 74 4.15 11.67 -1.42
CA PRO A 74 3.12 12.55 -1.96
C PRO A 74 2.26 11.79 -2.99
N CYS A 75 0.93 11.83 -2.88
CA CYS A 75 0.01 11.12 -3.77
C CYS A 75 0.15 11.47 -5.26
N THR A 76 0.70 12.65 -5.59
CA THR A 76 0.98 13.10 -6.96
C THR A 76 2.37 12.68 -7.47
N GLY A 77 3.18 12.05 -6.63
CA GLY A 77 4.54 11.61 -6.99
C GLY A 77 4.56 10.29 -7.77
N GLU A 78 5.52 10.15 -8.67
CA GLU A 78 5.74 8.96 -9.51
C GLU A 78 5.87 7.62 -8.74
N ARG A 79 6.19 7.69 -7.45
CA ARG A 79 6.36 6.51 -6.57
C ARG A 79 5.08 6.09 -5.87
N ALA A 80 4.02 6.91 -5.90
CA ALA A 80 2.78 6.65 -5.19
C ALA A 80 2.03 5.47 -5.81
N ALA A 81 1.71 4.48 -4.97
CA ALA A 81 1.11 3.21 -5.39
C ALA A 81 -0.33 3.07 -4.93
N ALA A 82 -0.59 3.45 -3.67
CA ALA A 82 -1.87 3.29 -3.01
C ALA A 82 -2.12 4.44 -2.03
N ARG A 83 -3.40 4.72 -1.79
CA ARG A 83 -3.90 5.69 -0.81
C ARG A 83 -4.58 4.97 0.35
N VAL A 84 -4.45 5.51 1.56
CA VAL A 84 -5.17 5.05 2.75
C VAL A 84 -6.63 5.46 2.66
N VAL A 85 -7.56 4.49 2.64
CA VAL A 85 -9.02 4.75 2.68
C VAL A 85 -9.61 4.62 4.09
N ALA A 86 -8.90 3.99 5.02
CA ALA A 86 -9.19 3.99 6.45
C ALA A 86 -7.93 3.65 7.25
N ARG A 87 -7.78 4.24 8.43
CA ARG A 87 -6.69 4.00 9.39
C ARG A 87 -7.31 3.64 10.74
N HIS A 88 -6.83 2.56 11.35
CA HIS A 88 -7.31 2.05 12.63
C HIS A 88 -6.12 1.69 13.52
N ASP A 89 -6.20 1.97 14.82
CA ASP A 89 -5.17 1.59 15.79
C ASP A 89 -5.40 0.16 16.32
N GLY A 90 -4.35 -0.44 16.87
CA GLY A 90 -4.37 -1.81 17.37
C GLY A 90 -4.23 -2.88 16.27
N THR A 91 -4.91 -4.02 16.45
CA THR A 91 -4.82 -5.17 15.54
C THR A 91 -6.06 -5.29 14.65
N THR A 92 -5.92 -5.92 13.48
CA THR A 92 -7.06 -6.28 12.62
C THR A 92 -7.97 -7.36 13.21
N ALA A 93 -7.58 -8.01 14.31
CA ALA A 93 -8.40 -9.05 14.95
C ALA A 93 -9.53 -8.43 15.79
N ASP A 94 -9.22 -7.34 16.48
CA ASP A 94 -10.12 -6.65 17.42
C ASP A 94 -10.69 -5.33 16.87
N GLY A 95 -10.07 -4.79 15.80
CA GLY A 95 -10.46 -3.52 15.19
C GLY A 95 -11.58 -3.60 14.15
N PRO A 96 -12.12 -2.44 13.70
CA PRO A 96 -13.16 -2.39 12.67
C PRO A 96 -12.72 -3.00 11.33
N PRO A 97 -13.59 -3.73 10.62
CA PRO A 97 -13.23 -4.29 9.33
C PRO A 97 -13.03 -3.18 8.29
N CYS A 98 -11.97 -3.30 7.49
CA CYS A 98 -11.70 -2.39 6.38
C CYS A 98 -12.90 -2.23 5.42
N PRO A 99 -13.04 -1.08 4.73
CA PRO A 99 -14.04 -0.87 3.69
C PRO A 99 -14.09 -2.03 2.69
N ALA A 100 -15.29 -2.30 2.16
CA ALA A 100 -15.56 -3.44 1.28
C ALA A 100 -14.60 -3.51 0.07
N THR A 101 -14.27 -2.36 -0.52
CA THR A 101 -13.45 -2.21 -1.74
C THR A 101 -11.96 -1.93 -1.46
N THR A 102 -11.47 -2.32 -0.28
CA THR A 102 -10.04 -2.22 0.07
C THR A 102 -9.24 -3.19 -0.80
N ASP A 103 -8.14 -2.74 -1.41
CA ASP A 103 -7.30 -3.60 -2.26
C ASP A 103 -6.35 -4.48 -1.43
N PHE A 104 -5.80 -3.94 -0.33
CA PHE A 104 -4.96 -4.68 0.61
C PHE A 104 -4.90 -3.97 1.97
N VAL A 105 -4.41 -4.67 3.01
CA VAL A 105 -4.21 -4.10 4.35
C VAL A 105 -2.72 -4.03 4.66
N LEU A 106 -2.26 -2.88 5.16
CA LEU A 106 -0.93 -2.71 5.73
C LEU A 106 -1.00 -2.77 7.25
N HIS A 107 -0.22 -3.65 7.86
CA HIS A 107 -0.01 -3.65 9.30
C HIS A 107 1.13 -2.70 9.64
N ILE A 108 0.87 -1.79 10.57
CA ILE A 108 1.82 -0.79 11.06
C ILE A 108 2.23 -1.26 12.47
N SER A 109 3.47 -1.72 12.62
CA SER A 109 4.02 -2.03 13.94
C SER A 109 4.29 -0.75 14.72
N ALA A 110 4.16 -0.79 16.05
CA ALA A 110 4.63 0.31 16.88
C ALA A 110 6.13 0.56 16.62
N GLN A 111 6.50 1.82 16.44
CA GLN A 111 7.90 2.23 16.33
C GLN A 111 8.16 3.35 17.32
N SER A 112 8.87 3.03 18.40
CA SER A 112 9.47 4.03 19.28
C SER A 112 10.74 4.54 18.62
N ARG A 113 10.77 5.81 18.17
CA ARG A 113 12.03 6.46 17.83
C ARG A 113 12.79 6.74 19.12
N VAL A 114 13.79 5.90 19.41
CA VAL A 114 14.58 6.01 20.66
C VAL A 114 15.67 7.10 20.55
N SER A 115 15.39 8.21 19.85
CA SER A 115 16.34 9.31 19.55
C SER A 115 15.65 10.58 19.02
N ASP A 116 14.52 11.00 19.59
CA ASP A 116 14.10 12.41 19.56
C ASP A 116 14.03 12.94 21.00
N GLU A 117 14.56 14.16 21.22
CA GLU A 117 14.60 14.80 22.54
C GLU A 117 13.23 15.39 22.96
N ASP A 118 12.25 15.35 22.04
CA ASP A 118 10.92 15.94 22.19
C ASP A 118 9.80 14.88 22.44
N GLY A 119 10.05 13.60 22.15
CA GLY A 119 9.19 12.47 22.55
C GLY A 119 7.84 12.34 21.83
N ASP A 120 7.66 13.01 20.68
CA ASP A 120 6.44 13.01 19.87
C ASP A 120 6.46 11.99 18.70
N GLY A 121 7.61 11.40 18.39
CA GLY A 121 7.85 10.55 17.22
C GLY A 121 7.35 9.10 17.27
N ALA A 122 6.49 8.72 18.23
CA ALA A 122 6.01 7.36 18.41
C ALA A 122 4.89 7.00 17.42
N VAL A 123 5.18 6.15 16.42
CA VAL A 123 4.14 5.65 15.50
C VAL A 123 3.26 4.62 16.24
N PRO A 124 1.95 4.87 16.44
CA PRO A 124 1.09 3.91 17.12
C PRO A 124 0.85 2.68 16.25
N GLN A 125 0.87 1.50 16.87
CA GLN A 125 0.51 0.24 16.21
C GLN A 125 -0.91 0.34 15.63
N GLY A 126 -1.09 -0.14 14.41
CA GLY A 126 -2.36 -0.10 13.74
C GLY A 126 -2.38 -0.86 12.43
N TYR A 127 -3.37 -0.56 11.61
CA TYR A 127 -3.44 -0.97 10.23
C TYR A 127 -4.09 0.08 9.35
N ALA A 128 -3.64 0.14 8.10
CA ALA A 128 -4.19 0.99 7.05
C ALA A 128 -4.86 0.12 5.99
N CYS A 129 -6.11 0.45 5.69
CA CYS A 129 -6.87 -0.12 4.59
C CYS A 129 -6.48 0.65 3.33
N MET A 130 -5.83 -0.03 2.37
CA MET A 130 -5.24 0.61 1.20
C MET A 130 -6.08 0.41 -0.05
N ARG A 131 -6.08 1.42 -0.92
CA ARG A 131 -6.65 1.35 -2.27
C ARG A 131 -5.56 1.77 -3.27
N ASN A 132 -5.28 0.96 -4.28
CA ASN A 132 -4.33 1.32 -5.33
C ASN A 132 -4.75 2.63 -6.00
N LEU A 133 -3.79 3.42 -6.47
CA LEU A 133 -4.06 4.63 -7.28
C LEU A 133 -4.39 4.27 -8.74
N GLN A 134 -3.93 3.11 -9.20
CA GLN A 134 -4.08 2.61 -10.56
C GLN A 134 -4.49 1.12 -10.52
N PRO A 135 -5.34 0.65 -11.45
CA PRO A 135 -5.62 -0.77 -11.66
C PRO A 135 -4.36 -1.68 -11.74
N PRO A 136 -4.46 -2.95 -11.34
CA PRO A 136 -5.68 -3.64 -10.89
C PRO A 136 -6.13 -3.23 -9.48
N HIS A 137 -7.43 -3.40 -9.21
CA HIS A 137 -8.04 -3.20 -7.89
C HIS A 137 -8.57 -4.55 -7.36
N PRO A 138 -7.76 -5.32 -6.62
CA PRO A 138 -8.17 -6.60 -6.05
C PRO A 138 -9.43 -6.54 -5.17
N GLY A 139 -9.75 -5.38 -4.58
CA GLY A 139 -10.95 -5.19 -3.76
C GLY A 139 -12.23 -4.85 -4.53
N ASP A 140 -12.15 -4.62 -5.84
CA ASP A 140 -13.36 -4.39 -6.65
C ASP A 140 -14.11 -5.69 -6.94
N PRO A 141 -15.45 -5.64 -7.12
CA PRO A 141 -16.27 -6.79 -7.45
C PRO A 141 -15.72 -7.67 -8.58
N GLY A 142 -15.14 -8.81 -8.22
CA GLY A 142 -14.53 -9.77 -9.14
C GLY A 142 -13.08 -9.49 -9.56
N GLY A 143 -12.41 -8.52 -8.93
CA GLY A 143 -11.00 -8.19 -9.13
C GLY A 143 -10.04 -9.30 -8.69
N GLY A 144 -10.34 -10.00 -7.59
CA GLY A 144 -9.56 -11.12 -7.12
C GLY A 144 -8.37 -10.71 -6.25
N GLY A 145 -8.44 -11.02 -4.95
CA GLY A 145 -7.31 -10.92 -4.02
C GLY A 145 -7.41 -9.80 -3.00
N GLY A 146 -8.59 -9.18 -2.85
CA GLY A 146 -8.86 -8.24 -1.76
C GLY A 146 -8.83 -8.93 -0.37
N PRO A 147 -8.80 -8.16 0.72
CA PRO A 147 -8.84 -8.69 2.08
C PRO A 147 -10.26 -9.15 2.50
N ARG A 148 -11.27 -8.91 1.67
CA ARG A 148 -12.68 -9.21 1.96
C ARG A 148 -13.39 -9.68 0.70
N THR A 149 -14.12 -10.79 0.79
CA THR A 149 -15.09 -11.18 -0.24
C THR A 149 -16.38 -10.35 -0.10
N ILE A 150 -16.90 -9.88 -1.23
CA ILE A 150 -18.06 -9.00 -1.38
C ILE A 150 -19.00 -9.51 -2.48
N VAL A 151 -20.08 -8.76 -2.77
CA VAL A 151 -21.01 -9.11 -3.85
C VAL A 151 -20.40 -8.74 -5.20
N GLY A 152 -20.44 -9.69 -6.13
CA GLY A 152 -19.85 -9.61 -7.46
C GLY A 152 -18.56 -10.42 -7.61
N ASP A 153 -17.94 -10.82 -6.50
CA ASP A 153 -16.71 -11.61 -6.50
C ASP A 153 -16.91 -13.04 -6.96
N CYS A 154 -15.83 -13.59 -7.50
CA CYS A 154 -15.77 -14.98 -7.88
C CYS A 154 -14.93 -15.78 -6.89
N VAL A 155 -15.40 -16.97 -6.54
CA VAL A 155 -14.78 -17.87 -5.56
C VAL A 155 -14.60 -19.27 -6.13
N TYR A 156 -13.65 -19.99 -5.55
CA TYR A 156 -13.46 -21.43 -5.77
C TYR A 156 -13.34 -22.16 -4.44
N GLY A 157 -13.77 -23.43 -4.40
CA GLY A 157 -13.60 -24.28 -3.22
C GLY A 157 -12.12 -24.60 -2.98
N SER A 158 -11.60 -24.26 -1.80
CA SER A 158 -10.23 -24.58 -1.38
C SER A 158 -10.12 -25.88 -0.58
N GLY A 159 -11.24 -26.56 -0.33
CA GLY A 159 -11.34 -27.74 0.53
C GLY A 159 -11.82 -27.39 1.94
N SER A 160 -12.16 -28.42 2.73
CA SER A 160 -12.56 -28.29 4.15
C SER A 160 -13.70 -27.28 4.41
N GLY A 161 -14.66 -27.16 3.49
CA GLY A 161 -15.77 -26.19 3.57
C GLY A 161 -15.37 -24.72 3.36
N GLN A 162 -14.10 -24.45 3.05
CA GLN A 162 -13.58 -23.11 2.80
C GLN A 162 -13.64 -22.75 1.31
N VAL A 163 -13.78 -21.46 1.04
CA VAL A 163 -13.72 -20.85 -0.28
C VAL A 163 -12.61 -19.82 -0.28
N ARG A 164 -11.99 -19.60 -1.44
CA ARG A 164 -11.06 -18.48 -1.66
C ARG A 164 -11.51 -17.70 -2.88
N GLU A 165 -11.29 -16.39 -2.81
CA GLU A 165 -11.52 -15.48 -3.92
C GLU A 165 -10.54 -15.77 -5.08
N THR A 166 -10.93 -15.41 -6.30
CA THR A 166 -10.07 -15.37 -7.48
C THR A 166 -10.68 -14.41 -8.52
N ALA A 167 -9.86 -13.86 -9.40
CA ALA A 167 -10.32 -12.93 -10.43
C ALA A 167 -11.41 -13.58 -11.32
N CYS A 168 -12.52 -12.86 -11.53
CA CYS A 168 -13.67 -13.37 -12.29
C CYS A 168 -13.37 -13.61 -13.77
N ASP A 169 -12.35 -12.96 -14.34
CA ASP A 169 -11.89 -13.16 -15.71
C ASP A 169 -11.07 -14.46 -15.91
N GLY A 170 -10.75 -15.16 -14.83
CA GLY A 170 -9.96 -16.39 -14.86
C GLY A 170 -8.44 -16.20 -14.98
N THR A 171 -7.93 -14.97 -14.86
CA THR A 171 -6.48 -14.68 -14.87
C THR A 171 -5.77 -15.08 -13.56
N GLY A 172 -6.53 -15.24 -12.46
CA GLY A 172 -6.00 -15.72 -11.19
C GLY A 172 -5.48 -17.16 -11.24
N GLY A 173 -4.61 -17.53 -10.30
CA GLY A 173 -3.97 -18.85 -10.25
C GLY A 173 -4.90 -20.06 -10.07
N ARG A 174 -6.21 -19.82 -9.89
CA ARG A 174 -7.27 -20.82 -9.89
C ARG A 174 -8.47 -20.25 -10.65
N ARG A 175 -9.06 -21.04 -11.55
CA ARG A 175 -10.28 -20.64 -12.26
C ARG A 175 -11.43 -20.44 -11.27
N PRO A 176 -12.26 -19.40 -11.44
CA PRO A 176 -13.44 -19.20 -10.62
C PRO A 176 -14.47 -20.31 -10.86
N GLN A 177 -15.28 -20.64 -9.85
CA GLN A 177 -16.29 -21.70 -9.90
C GLN A 177 -17.70 -21.18 -9.59
N TYR A 178 -17.79 -20.17 -8.72
CA TYR A 178 -19.05 -19.54 -8.33
C TYR A 178 -18.88 -18.03 -8.27
N LYS A 179 -19.96 -17.28 -8.47
CA LYS A 179 -20.04 -15.83 -8.26
C LYS A 179 -21.00 -15.50 -7.13
N VAL A 180 -20.60 -14.67 -6.18
CA VAL A 180 -21.47 -14.13 -5.13
C VAL A 180 -22.39 -13.09 -5.77
N VAL A 181 -23.69 -13.36 -5.87
CA VAL A 181 -24.63 -12.47 -6.57
C VAL A 181 -25.49 -11.61 -5.64
N LYS A 182 -25.51 -11.93 -4.34
CA LYS A 182 -26.32 -11.21 -3.34
C LYS A 182 -25.72 -11.42 -1.94
N ALA A 183 -25.83 -10.41 -1.09
CA ALA A 183 -25.62 -10.54 0.36
C ALA A 183 -26.98 -10.42 1.08
N VAL A 184 -27.20 -11.24 2.10
CA VAL A 184 -28.43 -11.26 2.91
C VAL A 184 -28.13 -11.52 4.39
N ALA A 185 -29.12 -11.23 5.24
CA ALA A 185 -29.00 -11.44 6.68
C ALA A 185 -28.99 -12.93 7.10
N ALA A 186 -29.69 -13.79 6.35
CA ALA A 186 -29.88 -15.21 6.66
C ALA A 186 -30.08 -16.05 5.38
N ARG A 187 -29.73 -17.34 5.44
CA ARG A 187 -29.66 -18.25 4.26
C ARG A 187 -31.00 -18.45 3.55
N ASP A 188 -32.10 -18.45 4.28
CA ASP A 188 -33.48 -18.53 3.79
C ASP A 188 -33.87 -17.37 2.86
N ARG A 189 -33.18 -16.22 2.94
CA ARG A 189 -33.39 -15.05 2.06
C ARG A 189 -32.59 -15.11 0.76
N CYS A 190 -31.77 -16.14 0.56
CA CYS A 190 -31.07 -16.35 -0.71
C CYS A 190 -32.03 -16.84 -1.81
N PRO A 191 -31.79 -16.49 -3.08
CA PRO A 191 -32.57 -17.05 -4.19
C PRO A 191 -32.43 -18.58 -4.27
N LEU A 192 -33.47 -19.28 -4.71
CA LEU A 192 -33.47 -20.76 -4.89
C LEU A 192 -32.34 -21.27 -5.80
N SER A 193 -31.79 -20.41 -6.65
CA SER A 193 -30.67 -20.69 -7.54
C SER A 193 -29.28 -20.64 -6.87
N THR A 194 -29.23 -20.46 -5.55
CA THR A 194 -28.00 -20.42 -4.75
C THR A 194 -27.44 -21.83 -4.57
N ALA A 195 -26.26 -22.08 -5.11
CA ALA A 195 -25.56 -23.37 -4.97
C ALA A 195 -24.55 -23.39 -3.81
N LEU A 196 -24.14 -22.22 -3.34
CA LEU A 196 -23.10 -22.06 -2.33
C LEU A 196 -23.39 -20.87 -1.42
N TYR A 197 -23.24 -21.06 -0.11
CA TYR A 197 -23.31 -19.99 0.88
C TYR A 197 -21.90 -19.59 1.29
N VAL A 198 -21.57 -18.31 1.12
CA VAL A 198 -20.27 -17.73 1.48
C VAL A 198 -20.43 -16.90 2.76
N GLN A 199 -19.51 -17.03 3.70
CA GLN A 199 -19.46 -16.14 4.87
C GLN A 199 -18.88 -14.78 4.43
N LEU A 200 -19.67 -13.72 4.58
CA LEU A 200 -19.27 -12.34 4.34
C LEU A 200 -19.14 -11.58 5.68
N GLY A 201 -18.49 -10.43 5.65
CA GLY A 201 -18.43 -9.50 6.78
C GLY A 201 -19.49 -8.38 6.70
N GLY A 202 -19.87 -7.82 7.85
CA GLY A 202 -20.86 -6.73 7.95
C GLY A 202 -22.27 -7.23 8.28
N SER A 203 -23.27 -6.36 8.09
CA SER A 203 -24.67 -6.59 8.49
C SER A 203 -25.44 -7.60 7.60
N LEU A 204 -24.87 -8.00 6.46
CA LEU A 204 -25.43 -9.01 5.56
C LEU A 204 -24.41 -10.18 5.41
N PRO A 205 -24.23 -11.00 6.47
CA PRO A 205 -23.15 -11.97 6.57
C PRO A 205 -23.25 -13.18 5.63
N VAL A 206 -24.37 -13.37 4.92
CA VAL A 206 -24.57 -14.53 4.03
C VAL A 206 -24.50 -14.10 2.57
N GLY A 207 -23.43 -14.51 1.89
CA GLY A 207 -23.29 -14.41 0.44
C GLY A 207 -23.99 -15.56 -0.26
N CYS A 208 -24.92 -15.23 -1.15
CA CYS A 208 -25.61 -16.18 -2.02
C CYS A 208 -24.81 -16.32 -3.32
N ALA A 209 -24.13 -17.45 -3.51
CA ALA A 209 -23.31 -17.70 -4.69
C ALA A 209 -23.96 -18.70 -5.66
N ARG A 210 -23.80 -18.43 -6.96
CA ARG A 210 -24.30 -19.25 -8.08
C ARG A 210 -23.12 -19.79 -8.89
N PRO A 211 -23.23 -20.96 -9.54
CA PRO A 211 -22.19 -21.42 -10.47
C PRO A 211 -21.96 -20.43 -11.60
N LEU A 212 -20.75 -20.44 -12.16
CA LEU A 212 -20.35 -19.70 -13.37
C LEU A 212 -20.50 -20.56 -14.63
#